data_AF-A0A947BJY5-F1
#
_entry.id   AF-A0A947BJY5-F1
#
_cell.length_a   1.000
_cell.length_b   1.000
_cell.length_c   1.000
_cell.angle_alpha   90.00
_cell.angle_beta   90.00
_cell.angle_gamma   90.00
#
_symmetry.space_group_name_H-M   'P 1'
#
loop_
_entity.id
_entity.type
_entity.pdbx_description
1 polymer ?
#
loop_
_entity_poly.entity_id
_entity_poly.type
_entity_poly.pdbx_seq_one_letter_code
_entity_poly.pdbx_strand_id
1 'polypeptide(L)'
;RELANLIERLAILFPHGVVDSKDLPEKYQSEGNLEISEAPAEDAMVAMPEPNLSQLPGEGIDMKKYLTDIEVSLIEQALSKADNVVARAATMLNMRRTTLVEKMRKYQIERTE
;
A
#
# COMPACT_ATOMS: atom_id res chain seq x y z
N ARG A 1 9.11 -30.32 9.56
CA ARG A 1 10.56 -30.59 9.73
C ARG A 1 11.42 -29.39 9.37
N GLU A 2 11.11 -28.67 8.29
CA GLU A 2 11.88 -27.51 7.83
C GLU A 2 11.92 -26.34 8.82
N LEU A 3 10.83 -26.10 9.54
CA LEU A 3 10.72 -25.04 10.54
C LEU A 3 11.69 -25.27 11.73
N ALA A 4 11.87 -26.53 12.13
CA ALA A 4 12.82 -26.89 13.19
C ALA A 4 14.27 -26.62 12.76
N ASN A 5 14.63 -26.98 11.52
CA ASN A 5 15.96 -26.71 10.98
C ASN A 5 16.25 -25.20 10.88
N LEU A 6 15.23 -24.40 10.53
CA LEU A 6 15.35 -22.95 10.49
C LEU A 6 15.57 -22.38 11.90
N ILE A 7 14.75 -22.77 12.87
CA ILE A 7 14.88 -22.32 14.26
C ILE A 7 16.23 -22.73 14.85
N GLU A 8 16.68 -23.97 14.62
CA GLU A 8 17.97 -24.47 15.11
C GLU A 8 19.13 -23.64 14.55
N ARG A 9 19.09 -23.34 13.25
CA ARG A 9 20.12 -22.49 12.62
C ARG A 9 20.09 -21.06 13.15
N LEU A 10 18.91 -20.48 13.35
CA LEU A 10 18.77 -19.13 13.92
C LEU A 10 19.27 -19.09 15.37
N ALA A 11 19.00 -20.13 16.17
CA ALA A 11 19.49 -20.25 17.53
C ALA A 11 21.03 -20.39 17.61
N ILE A 12 21.66 -21.00 16.61
CA ILE A 12 23.12 -21.09 16.49
C ILE A 12 23.73 -19.75 16.06
N LEU A 13 23.13 -19.07 15.07
CA LEU A 13 23.66 -17.83 14.51
C LEU A 13 23.46 -16.62 15.43
N PHE A 14 22.37 -16.60 16.20
CA PHE A 14 21.99 -15.50 17.08
C PHE A 14 21.78 -15.99 18.53
N PRO A 15 22.86 -16.42 19.22
CA PRO A 15 22.75 -16.88 20.59
C PRO A 15 22.31 -15.72 21.50
N HIS A 16 21.16 -15.88 22.17
CA HIS A 16 20.53 -14.89 23.05
C HIS A 16 20.13 -13.56 22.38
N GLY A 17 20.06 -13.52 21.04
CA GLY A 17 19.61 -12.37 20.27
C GLY A 17 18.10 -12.40 19.98
N VAL A 18 17.51 -11.22 19.79
CA VAL A 18 16.20 -11.09 19.14
C VAL A 18 16.43 -11.13 17.64
N VAL A 19 15.69 -11.98 16.92
CA VAL A 19 15.81 -12.15 15.47
C VAL A 19 14.71 -11.34 14.80
N ASP A 20 15.08 -10.36 13.98
CA ASP A 20 14.14 -9.56 13.20
C ASP A 20 13.93 -10.18 11.81
N SER A 21 12.87 -9.77 11.09
CA SER A 21 12.52 -10.32 9.77
C SER A 21 13.63 -10.24 8.73
N LYS A 22 14.62 -9.36 8.92
CA LYS A 22 15.79 -9.17 8.04
C LYS A 22 16.88 -10.22 8.26
N ASP A 23 16.87 -10.87 9.43
CA ASP A 23 17.87 -11.85 9.84
C ASP A 23 17.49 -13.27 9.39
N LEU A 24 16.25 -13.46 8.94
CA LEU A 24 15.81 -14.69 8.31
C LEU A 24 16.49 -14.85 6.93
N PRO A 25 16.78 -16.08 6.48
CA PRO A 25 17.22 -16.32 5.10
C PRO A 25 16.21 -15.75 4.09
N GLU A 26 16.67 -15.23 2.94
CA GLU A 26 15.85 -14.55 1.92
C GLU A 26 14.53 -15.28 1.60
N LYS A 27 14.55 -16.60 1.51
CA LYS A 27 13.36 -17.45 1.29
C LYS A 27 12.27 -17.38 2.37
N TYR A 28 12.58 -16.86 3.55
CA TYR A 28 11.67 -16.68 4.68
C TYR A 28 11.54 -15.20 5.09
N GLN A 29 12.33 -14.32 4.49
CA GLN A 29 12.04 -12.90 4.54
C GLN A 29 10.78 -12.72 3.71
N SER A 30 9.64 -12.46 4.36
CA SER A 30 8.40 -12.22 3.65
C SER A 30 8.56 -10.99 2.76
N GLU A 31 8.89 -11.17 1.48
CA GLU A 31 8.59 -10.19 0.45
C GLU A 31 7.07 -10.20 0.26
N GLY A 32 6.35 -9.55 1.16
CA GLY A 32 5.02 -8.99 0.92
C GLY A 32 3.91 -9.91 0.39
N ASN A 33 4.10 -11.23 0.28
CA ASN A 33 3.10 -12.10 -0.34
C ASN A 33 2.58 -13.13 0.65
N LEU A 34 1.62 -12.70 1.46
CA LEU A 34 0.54 -13.59 1.90
C LEU A 34 -0.56 -13.59 0.82
N GLU A 35 -0.23 -13.97 -0.41
CA GLU A 35 -1.24 -14.45 -1.36
C GLU A 35 -1.40 -15.95 -1.15
N ILE A 36 -2.36 -16.29 -0.29
CA ILE A 36 -3.01 -17.58 -0.36
C ILE A 36 -3.91 -17.53 -1.60
N SER A 37 -3.43 -18.02 -2.74
CA SER A 37 -4.30 -18.59 -3.79
C SER A 37 -3.49 -19.43 -4.78
N GLU A 38 -3.59 -20.74 -4.62
CA GLU A 38 -3.35 -21.71 -5.68
C GLU A 38 -4.45 -21.57 -6.74
N ALA A 39 -4.14 -20.98 -7.89
CA ALA A 39 -4.77 -21.32 -9.18
C ALA A 39 -3.93 -20.78 -10.35
N PRO A 40 -3.63 -21.59 -11.39
CA PRO A 40 -2.90 -21.15 -12.57
C PRO A 40 -3.88 -20.68 -13.65
N ALA A 41 -3.61 -19.54 -14.29
CA ALA A 41 -3.86 -19.28 -15.72
C ALA A 41 -3.65 -17.78 -16.04
N GLU A 42 -2.52 -17.52 -16.69
CA GLU A 42 -2.34 -16.57 -17.80
C GLU A 42 -3.41 -15.47 -18.03
N ASP A 43 -3.19 -14.29 -17.46
CA ASP A 43 -3.32 -13.04 -18.23
C ASP A 43 -2.44 -11.95 -17.63
N ALA A 44 -1.64 -11.31 -18.48
CA ALA A 44 -0.66 -10.33 -18.10
C ALA A 44 -1.34 -8.98 -17.79
N MET A 45 -1.69 -8.73 -16.53
CA MET A 45 -1.86 -7.37 -16.04
C MET A 45 -0.60 -6.97 -15.29
N VAL A 46 0.10 -5.99 -15.85
CA VAL A 46 1.23 -5.30 -15.23
C VAL A 46 0.78 -4.78 -13.86
N ALA A 47 1.05 -5.54 -12.80
CA ALA A 47 0.93 -5.06 -11.45
C ALA A 47 1.96 -3.94 -11.30
N MET A 48 1.50 -2.70 -11.40
CA MET A 48 2.32 -1.57 -10.98
C MET A 48 2.74 -1.86 -9.54
N PRO A 49 4.04 -1.76 -9.20
CA PRO A 49 4.48 -2.01 -7.84
C PRO A 49 3.72 -1.03 -6.95
N GLU A 50 2.83 -1.56 -6.10
CA GLU A 50 2.17 -0.73 -5.10
C GLU A 50 3.28 -0.10 -4.26
N PRO A 51 3.28 1.24 -4.09
CA PRO A 51 4.31 1.89 -3.31
C PRO A 51 4.25 1.29 -1.92
N ASN A 52 5.30 0.58 -1.53
CA ASN A 52 5.38 -0.06 -0.24
C ASN A 52 5.44 1.04 0.84
N LEU A 53 4.27 1.45 1.35
CA LEU A 53 4.10 2.52 2.34
C LEU A 53 4.91 2.29 3.64
N SER A 54 5.44 1.08 3.81
CA SER A 54 6.11 0.63 5.03
C SER A 54 7.60 0.94 5.06
N GLN A 55 8.22 1.39 3.95
CA GLN A 55 9.65 1.70 3.92
C GLN A 55 9.95 3.00 3.17
N LEU A 56 10.60 3.93 3.88
CA LEU A 56 11.11 5.16 3.31
C LEU A 56 12.28 4.81 2.36
N PRO A 57 12.29 5.27 1.09
CA PRO A 57 13.42 5.09 0.20
C PRO A 57 14.68 5.77 0.75
N GLY A 58 15.85 5.21 0.47
CA GLY A 58 17.13 5.70 1.01
C GLY A 58 17.49 7.14 0.62
N GLU A 59 16.91 7.65 -0.48
CA GLU A 59 17.06 9.04 -0.94
C GLU A 59 16.09 10.02 -0.23
N GLY A 60 15.15 9.51 0.56
CA GLY A 60 14.06 10.27 1.18
C GLY A 60 12.92 10.56 0.20
N ILE A 61 11.82 11.12 0.72
CA ILE A 61 10.68 11.60 -0.08
C ILE A 61 10.26 12.99 0.35
N ASP A 62 9.75 13.80 -0.57
CA ASP A 62 8.97 14.97 -0.22
C ASP A 62 7.61 14.52 0.30
N MET A 63 7.50 14.45 1.63
CA MET A 63 6.30 13.97 2.31
C MET A 63 5.06 14.82 2.02
N LYS A 64 5.23 16.13 1.75
CA LYS A 64 4.10 17.00 1.40
C LYS A 64 3.57 16.64 0.02
N LYS A 65 4.45 16.42 -0.94
CA LYS A 65 4.06 15.98 -2.29
C LYS A 65 3.39 14.61 -2.24
N TYR A 66 4.01 13.65 -1.56
CA TYR A 66 3.48 12.29 -1.44
C TYR A 66 2.10 12.22 -0.79
N LEU A 67 1.87 12.97 0.30
CA LEU A 67 0.54 13.07 0.93
C LEU A 67 -0.49 13.72 0.01
N THR A 68 -0.07 14.68 -0.82
CA THR A 68 -0.95 15.32 -1.80
C THR A 68 -1.35 14.31 -2.87
N ASP A 69 -0.40 13.53 -3.38
CA ASP A 69 -0.65 12.51 -4.40
C ASP A 69 -1.59 11.40 -3.89
N ILE A 70 -1.37 10.92 -2.65
CA ILE A 70 -2.30 9.99 -1.98
C ILE A 70 -3.68 10.61 -1.83
N GLU A 71 -3.75 11.87 -1.38
CA GLU A 71 -5.03 12.55 -1.20
C GLU A 71 -5.82 12.67 -2.52
N VAL A 72 -5.15 13.02 -3.62
CA VAL A 72 -5.78 13.07 -4.96
C VAL A 72 -6.28 11.70 -5.36
N SER A 73 -5.46 10.66 -5.24
CA SER A 73 -5.85 9.28 -5.57
C SER A 73 -7.06 8.81 -4.77
N LEU A 74 -7.11 9.11 -3.46
CA LEU A 74 -8.26 8.76 -2.62
C LEU A 74 -9.54 9.51 -3.03
N ILE A 75 -9.42 10.78 -3.44
CA ILE A 75 -10.55 11.56 -3.95
C ILE A 75 -11.09 10.95 -5.24
N GLU A 76 -10.22 10.59 -6.18
CA GLU A 76 -10.62 9.96 -7.45
C GLU A 76 -11.29 8.61 -7.22
N GLN A 77 -10.71 7.76 -6.36
CA GLN A 77 -11.31 6.46 -6.00
C GLN A 77 -12.67 6.62 -5.33
N ALA A 78 -12.83 7.60 -4.43
CA ALA A 78 -14.10 7.86 -3.78
C ALA A 78 -15.15 8.39 -4.77
N LEU A 79 -14.75 9.23 -5.73
CA LEU A 79 -15.64 9.71 -6.80
C LEU A 79 -16.08 8.57 -7.73
N SER A 80 -15.15 7.71 -8.13
CA SER A 80 -15.43 6.54 -8.97
C SER A 80 -16.40 5.57 -8.27
N LYS A 81 -16.15 5.22 -7.00
CA LYS A 81 -17.02 4.35 -6.19
C LYS A 81 -18.39 4.98 -5.87
N ALA A 82 -18.51 6.29 -6.00
CA ALA A 82 -19.72 7.05 -5.74
C ALA A 82 -20.44 7.49 -7.01
N ASP A 83 -20.08 6.96 -8.18
CA ASP A 83 -20.69 7.31 -9.47
C ASP A 83 -20.64 8.82 -9.75
N ASN A 84 -19.52 9.47 -9.43
CA ASN A 84 -19.31 10.92 -9.51
C ASN A 84 -20.29 11.78 -8.66
N VAL A 85 -20.98 11.17 -7.68
CA VAL A 85 -21.84 11.89 -6.72
C VAL A 85 -20.99 12.44 -5.56
N VAL A 86 -20.67 13.74 -5.64
CA VAL A 86 -19.81 14.45 -4.66
C VAL A 86 -20.30 14.30 -3.21
N ALA A 87 -21.61 14.29 -2.97
CA ALA A 87 -22.14 14.12 -1.62
C ALA A 87 -21.77 12.75 -1.02
N ARG A 88 -21.89 11.69 -1.82
CA ARG A 88 -21.60 10.31 -1.41
C ARG A 88 -20.09 10.06 -1.27
N ALA A 89 -19.29 10.62 -2.19
CA ALA A 89 -17.83 10.61 -2.07
C ALA A 89 -17.34 11.35 -0.81
N ALA A 90 -17.93 12.52 -0.50
CA ALA A 90 -17.60 13.28 0.70
C ALA A 90 -17.93 12.51 1.99
N THR A 91 -19.06 11.80 2.02
CA THR A 91 -19.39 10.89 3.14
C THR A 91 -18.38 9.75 3.27
N MET A 92 -17.94 9.16 2.15
CA MET A 92 -16.96 8.07 2.15
C MET A 92 -15.59 8.51 2.68
N LEU A 93 -15.17 9.72 2.32
CA LEU A 93 -13.92 10.34 2.81
C LEU A 93 -14.07 11.02 4.18
N ASN A 94 -15.24 10.90 4.81
CA ASN A 94 -15.58 11.53 6.08
C ASN A 94 -15.25 13.04 6.13
N MET A 95 -15.61 13.77 5.09
CA MET A 95 -15.41 15.22 5.00
C MET A 95 -16.66 15.96 4.53
N ARG A 96 -16.69 17.29 4.73
CA ARG A 96 -17.81 18.11 4.24
C ARG A 96 -17.77 18.18 2.71
N ARG A 97 -18.95 18.13 2.07
CA ARG A 97 -19.10 18.29 0.61
C ARG A 97 -18.39 19.56 0.10
N THR A 98 -18.52 20.67 0.81
CA THR A 98 -17.88 21.95 0.44
C THR A 98 -16.36 21.85 0.47
N THR A 99 -15.79 21.16 1.46
CA THR A 99 -14.35 20.90 1.55
C THR A 99 -13.86 20.04 0.39
N LEU A 100 -14.61 19.00 0.04
CA LEU A 100 -14.28 18.14 -1.09
C LEU A 100 -14.27 18.93 -2.40
N VAL A 101 -15.26 19.80 -2.63
CA VAL A 101 -15.33 20.65 -3.83
C VAL A 101 -14.14 21.60 -3.94
N GLU A 102 -13.72 22.22 -2.84
CA GLU A 102 -12.54 23.09 -2.82
C GLU A 102 -11.25 22.32 -3.09
N LYS A 103 -11.12 21.09 -2.56
CA LYS A 103 -9.99 20.21 -2.87
C LYS A 103 -9.98 19.77 -4.33
N MET A 104 -11.14 19.40 -4.89
CA MET A 104 -11.26 19.04 -6.31
C MET A 104 -10.84 20.20 -7.22
N ARG A 105 -11.24 21.44 -6.91
CA ARG A 105 -10.79 22.63 -7.66
C ARG A 105 -9.29 22.87 -7.54
N LYS A 106 -8.75 22.74 -6.33
CA LYS A 106 -7.32 22.92 -6.06
C LYS A 106 -6.46 21.90 -6.82
N TYR A 107 -6.94 20.67 -6.94
CA TYR A 107 -6.23 19.56 -7.59
C TYR A 107 -6.65 19.35 -9.06
N GLN A 108 -7.49 20.23 -9.62
CA GLN A 108 -7.97 20.15 -11.00
C GLN A 108 -8.65 18.81 -11.34
N ILE A 109 -9.31 18.19 -10.37
CA ILE A 109 -10.05 16.94 -10.56
C ILE A 109 -11.36 17.31 -11.26
N GLU A 110 -11.38 17.16 -12.58
CA GLU A 110 -12.56 17.41 -13.40
C GLU A 110 -13.57 16.27 -13.27
N ARG A 111 -14.84 16.63 -13.24
CA ARG A 111 -15.93 15.67 -13.22
C ARG A 111 -16.00 15.06 -14.62
N THR A 112 -15.58 13.82 -14.80
CA THR A 112 -15.88 13.09 -16.04
C THR A 112 -17.39 12.83 -16.04
N GLU A 113 -18.11 13.52 -16.93
CA GLU A 113 -19.54 13.32 -17.20
C GLU A 113 -19.81 11.98 -17.88
#